data_AF-A0A556MRU8-F1
#
_entry.id   AF-A0A556MRU8-F1
#
_cell.length_a   1.000
_cell.length_b   1.000
_cell.length_c   1.000
_cell.angle_alpha   90.00
_cell.angle_beta   90.00
_cell.angle_gamma   90.00
#
_symmetry.space_group_name_H-M   'P 1'
#
loop_
_entity.id
_entity.type
_entity.pdbx_description
1 polymer ?
#
loop_
_entity_poly.entity_id
_entity_poly.type
_entity_poly.pdbx_seq_one_letter_code
_entity_poly.pdbx_strand_id
1 'polypeptide(L)'
;MRKFTRILALGSIMIGLQACETVKEAAEALNTGTNTTPALTNSEVISGLKEALTVGIQNSVNLTSVTDGFLKNDAIRLPFPPDALKVREKAIDWGLGSQVEKFETTLNRAAEEATKEALPIFKDAILNMSISDGFSILNGGDGAATRFLKDNTTSKLVAAFSPKVKDAISKVKLTEYWNPIITKYNSAMSLTGGEKINPDLNQYVTERAISGLFQMVEKEENKIRKDPAARVTDLLSKVFGSVKK
;
A
#
# COMPACT_ATOMS: atom_id res chain seq x y z
N MET A 1 42.36 -89.47 -20.14
CA MET A 1 41.68 -89.59 -21.46
C MET A 1 41.36 -88.19 -21.96
N ARG A 2 41.77 -87.89 -23.21
CA ARG A 2 41.33 -86.77 -24.08
C ARG A 2 41.70 -85.35 -23.64
N LYS A 3 42.14 -84.42 -24.48
CA LYS A 3 42.66 -84.39 -25.87
C LYS A 3 43.34 -83.01 -26.02
N PHE A 4 44.35 -82.95 -26.88
CA PHE A 4 45.06 -81.76 -27.36
C PHE A 4 44.13 -80.70 -27.97
N THR A 5 44.49 -79.41 -27.84
CA THR A 5 44.57 -78.49 -28.99
C THR A 5 45.51 -77.31 -28.71
N ARG A 6 46.48 -77.11 -29.61
CA ARG A 6 47.34 -75.91 -29.74
C ARG A 6 46.59 -74.85 -30.55
N ILE A 7 46.67 -73.57 -30.17
CA ILE A 7 46.54 -72.44 -31.10
C ILE A 7 47.59 -71.38 -30.77
N LEU A 8 48.12 -70.82 -31.85
CA LEU A 8 49.32 -70.02 -32.03
C LEU A 8 48.96 -68.52 -32.08
N ALA A 9 49.85 -67.69 -31.52
CA ALA A 9 50.32 -66.40 -32.03
C ALA A 9 49.51 -65.08 -31.90
N LEU A 10 50.36 -64.04 -31.86
CA LEU A 10 50.21 -62.62 -32.17
C LEU A 10 49.81 -61.66 -31.04
N GLY A 11 50.81 -60.84 -30.68
CA GLY A 11 50.72 -59.82 -29.64
C GLY A 11 50.11 -58.51 -30.11
N SER A 12 49.94 -57.61 -29.14
CA SER A 12 49.93 -56.17 -29.31
C SER A 12 50.20 -55.55 -27.95
N ILE A 13 51.33 -54.85 -27.84
CA ILE A 13 51.64 -53.96 -26.72
C ILE A 13 50.72 -52.76 -26.87
N MET A 14 49.78 -52.58 -25.94
CA MET A 14 48.95 -51.38 -25.83
C MET A 14 49.43 -50.58 -24.61
N ILE A 15 50.13 -49.47 -24.87
CA ILE A 15 50.50 -48.46 -23.89
C ILE A 15 49.28 -47.56 -23.68
N GLY A 16 48.60 -47.70 -22.55
CA GLY A 16 47.47 -46.85 -22.17
C GLY A 16 47.95 -45.64 -21.34
N LEU A 17 47.77 -44.44 -21.90
CA LEU A 17 47.97 -43.16 -21.24
C LEU A 17 46.88 -42.95 -20.16
N GLN A 18 47.27 -42.91 -18.88
CA GLN A 18 46.45 -42.38 -17.80
C GLN A 18 46.62 -40.86 -17.78
N ALA A 19 45.73 -40.13 -18.45
CA ALA A 19 45.65 -38.67 -18.37
C ALA A 19 44.19 -38.24 -18.50
N CYS A 20 43.38 -38.51 -17.47
CA CYS A 20 42.02 -37.96 -17.39
C CYS A 20 41.49 -37.81 -15.95
N GLU A 21 42.37 -37.55 -14.98
CA GLU A 21 41.95 -37.30 -13.59
C GLU A 21 42.05 -35.81 -13.20
N THR A 22 42.92 -35.04 -13.85
CA THR A 22 43.15 -33.63 -13.49
C THR A 22 42.17 -32.61 -14.09
N VAL A 23 41.28 -33.02 -15.00
CA VAL A 23 40.32 -32.10 -15.66
C VAL A 23 38.99 -32.02 -14.90
N LYS A 24 38.64 -33.03 -14.09
CA LYS A 24 37.45 -32.97 -13.22
C LYS A 24 37.64 -32.06 -12.02
N GLU A 25 38.81 -32.09 -11.38
CA GLU A 25 39.13 -31.18 -10.27
C GLU A 25 39.27 -29.72 -10.74
N ALA A 26 39.74 -29.48 -11.97
CA ALA A 26 39.76 -28.14 -12.56
C ALA A 26 38.35 -27.61 -12.91
N ALA A 27 37.42 -28.49 -13.31
CA ALA A 27 36.03 -28.11 -13.57
C ALA A 27 35.23 -27.85 -12.28
N GLU A 28 35.54 -28.55 -11.19
CA GLU A 28 34.93 -28.31 -9.87
C GLU A 28 35.51 -27.06 -9.18
N ALA A 29 36.79 -26.72 -9.42
CA ALA A 29 37.40 -25.47 -8.97
C ALA A 29 36.93 -24.21 -9.73
N LEU A 30 36.34 -24.36 -10.92
CA LEU A 30 35.72 -23.27 -11.69
C LEU A 30 34.22 -23.10 -11.39
N ASN A 31 33.60 -24.07 -10.71
CA ASN A 31 32.21 -23.99 -10.27
C ASN A 31 32.03 -23.44 -8.84
N THR A 32 33.14 -23.00 -8.22
CA THR A 32 33.10 -22.04 -7.09
C THR A 32 32.95 -20.61 -7.60
N GLY A 33 32.23 -20.43 -8.71
CA GLY A 33 31.55 -19.19 -9.00
C GLY A 33 30.60 -18.96 -7.85
N THR A 34 31.05 -18.17 -6.87
CA THR A 34 30.14 -17.49 -5.96
C THR A 34 29.04 -16.90 -6.83
N ASN A 35 27.85 -17.48 -6.76
CA ASN A 35 26.60 -16.83 -7.17
C ASN A 35 26.36 -15.65 -6.22
N THR A 36 27.34 -14.77 -6.10
CA THR A 36 27.19 -13.43 -5.56
C THR A 36 26.46 -12.68 -6.65
N THR A 37 25.14 -12.72 -6.59
CA THR A 37 24.30 -11.67 -7.18
C THR A 37 25.01 -10.35 -6.90
N PRO A 38 25.37 -9.55 -7.93
CA PRO A 38 26.08 -8.30 -7.72
C PRO A 38 25.37 -7.50 -6.62
N ALA A 39 26.12 -7.07 -5.61
CA ALA A 39 25.55 -6.25 -4.55
C ALA A 39 24.98 -4.98 -5.19
N LEU A 40 23.69 -4.71 -4.95
CA LEU A 40 23.01 -3.56 -5.55
C LEU A 40 23.74 -2.27 -5.18
N THR A 41 23.90 -1.39 -6.15
CA THR A 41 24.38 -0.04 -5.87
C THR A 41 23.33 0.73 -5.07
N ASN A 42 23.76 1.71 -4.27
CA ASN A 42 22.85 2.60 -3.55
C ASN A 42 21.85 3.27 -4.52
N SER A 43 22.27 3.60 -5.74
CA SER A 43 21.38 4.19 -6.75
C SER A 43 20.28 3.23 -7.20
N GLU A 44 20.61 1.96 -7.45
CA GLU A 44 19.62 0.95 -7.85
C GLU A 44 18.61 0.69 -6.73
N VAL A 45 19.08 0.61 -5.48
CA VAL A 45 18.21 0.44 -4.31
C VAL A 45 17.22 1.59 -4.18
N ILE A 46 17.70 2.83 -4.27
CA ILE A 46 16.86 4.01 -4.13
C ILE A 46 15.87 4.15 -5.29
N SER A 47 16.32 3.93 -6.54
CA SER A 47 15.42 3.98 -7.70
C SER A 47 14.34 2.91 -7.63
N GLY A 48 14.69 1.68 -7.24
CA GLY A 48 13.73 0.59 -7.06
C GLY A 48 12.73 0.86 -5.97
N LEU A 49 13.18 1.43 -4.85
CA LEU A 49 12.28 1.83 -3.79
C LEU A 49 11.33 2.96 -4.25
N LYS A 50 11.83 3.99 -4.95
CA LYS A 50 10.98 5.07 -5.48
C LYS A 50 9.92 4.53 -6.45
N GLU A 51 10.28 3.59 -7.30
CA GLU A 51 9.35 2.89 -8.18
C GLU A 51 8.29 2.12 -7.37
N ALA A 52 8.70 1.38 -6.35
CA ALA A 52 7.80 0.61 -5.47
C ALA A 52 6.74 1.51 -4.85
N LEU A 53 7.21 2.63 -4.29
CA LEU A 53 6.37 3.60 -3.63
C LEU A 53 5.43 4.26 -4.60
N THR A 54 5.89 4.58 -5.80
CA THR A 54 5.07 5.17 -6.86
C THR A 54 3.95 4.23 -7.29
N VAL A 55 4.23 2.94 -7.46
CA VAL A 55 3.19 1.93 -7.75
C VAL A 55 2.22 1.81 -6.58
N GLY A 56 2.74 1.70 -5.36
CA GLY A 56 1.91 1.54 -4.16
C GLY A 56 0.95 2.71 -3.91
N ILE A 57 1.43 3.94 -4.03
CA ILE A 57 0.59 5.14 -3.89
C ILE A 57 -0.38 5.28 -5.06
N GLN A 58 -0.01 4.88 -6.28
CA GLN A 58 -0.92 4.95 -7.42
C GLN A 58 -2.06 3.95 -7.30
N ASN A 59 -1.78 2.71 -6.89
CA ASN A 59 -2.81 1.70 -6.61
C ASN A 59 -3.75 2.17 -5.49
N SER A 60 -3.20 2.74 -4.42
CA SER A 60 -3.98 3.23 -3.28
C SER A 60 -4.89 4.39 -3.66
N VAL A 61 -4.36 5.41 -4.36
CA VAL A 61 -5.16 6.55 -4.81
C VAL A 61 -6.22 6.13 -5.82
N ASN A 62 -5.88 5.26 -6.78
CA ASN A 62 -6.86 4.73 -7.74
C ASN A 62 -8.00 3.99 -7.04
N LEU A 63 -7.70 3.22 -5.99
CA LEU A 63 -8.71 2.52 -5.20
C LEU A 63 -9.61 3.50 -4.43
N THR A 64 -9.03 4.52 -3.79
CA THR A 64 -9.78 5.40 -2.87
C THR A 64 -10.54 6.51 -3.59
N SER A 65 -10.11 6.89 -4.80
CA SER A 65 -10.64 8.06 -5.51
C SER A 65 -11.80 7.78 -6.46
N VAL A 66 -12.13 6.51 -6.67
CA VAL A 66 -13.26 6.08 -7.51
C VAL A 66 -14.55 6.02 -6.71
N THR A 67 -15.67 6.06 -7.42
CA THR A 67 -16.98 5.76 -6.85
C THR A 67 -16.94 4.40 -6.15
N ASP A 68 -17.35 4.41 -4.88
CA ASP A 68 -17.42 3.28 -3.96
C ASP A 68 -16.05 2.84 -3.39
N GLY A 69 -14.99 3.58 -3.71
CA GLY A 69 -13.65 3.37 -3.17
C GLY A 69 -13.60 3.52 -1.64
N PHE A 70 -14.43 4.41 -1.08
CA PHE A 70 -14.66 4.48 0.36
C PHE A 70 -15.95 3.78 0.76
N LEU A 71 -17.08 4.08 0.11
CA LEU A 71 -18.40 3.66 0.60
C LEU A 71 -18.56 2.13 0.71
N LYS A 72 -18.00 1.37 -0.24
CA LYS A 72 -18.07 -0.11 -0.24
C LYS A 72 -16.80 -0.78 0.28
N ASN A 73 -15.88 -0.01 0.86
CA ASN A 73 -14.63 -0.53 1.40
C ASN A 73 -14.69 -0.50 2.93
N ASP A 74 -15.06 -1.61 3.54
CA ASP A 74 -15.25 -1.70 5.00
C ASP A 74 -14.02 -1.29 5.81
N ALA A 75 -12.81 -1.36 5.23
CA ALA A 75 -11.59 -0.95 5.90
C ALA A 75 -11.50 0.57 6.11
N ILE A 76 -12.06 1.36 5.19
CA ILE A 76 -11.89 2.82 5.17
C ILE A 76 -13.19 3.60 5.05
N ARG A 77 -14.34 2.93 4.87
CA ARG A 77 -15.67 3.55 4.84
C ARG A 77 -15.78 4.54 5.98
N LEU A 78 -16.15 5.77 5.65
CA LEU A 78 -16.34 6.81 6.63
C LEU A 78 -17.59 6.46 7.46
N PRO A 79 -17.42 6.18 8.77
CA PRO A 79 -18.56 6.00 9.62
C PRO A 79 -19.21 7.37 9.89
N PHE A 80 -20.36 7.35 10.54
CA PHE A 80 -20.90 8.57 11.13
C PHE A 80 -19.91 9.15 12.16
N PRO A 81 -19.81 10.48 12.28
CA PRO A 81 -19.07 11.10 13.38
C PRO A 81 -19.55 10.53 14.72
N PRO A 82 -18.66 10.18 15.65
CA PRO A 82 -19.05 9.59 16.94
C PRO A 82 -20.12 10.41 17.68
N ASP A 83 -19.98 11.73 17.67
CA ASP A 83 -20.92 12.66 18.31
C ASP A 83 -22.30 12.65 17.65
N ALA A 84 -22.38 12.26 16.38
CA ALA A 84 -23.59 12.21 15.57
C ALA A 84 -24.33 10.86 15.63
N LEU A 85 -23.81 9.85 16.34
CA LEU A 85 -24.40 8.51 16.36
C LEU A 85 -25.81 8.49 16.97
N LYS A 86 -26.03 9.18 18.09
CA LYS A 86 -27.37 9.29 18.72
C LYS A 86 -28.38 9.97 17.80
N VAL A 87 -27.91 10.94 17.03
CA VAL A 87 -28.73 11.68 16.06
C VAL A 87 -29.13 10.79 14.89
N ARG A 88 -28.19 9.99 14.39
CA ARG A 88 -28.44 8.96 13.39
C ARG A 88 -29.52 7.97 13.85
N GLU A 89 -29.40 7.43 15.06
CA GLU A 89 -30.36 6.47 15.62
C GLU A 89 -31.76 7.08 15.72
N LYS A 90 -31.88 8.29 16.27
CA LYS A 90 -33.18 8.98 16.37
C LYS A 90 -33.78 9.32 15.01
N ALA A 91 -32.96 9.70 14.04
CA ALA A 91 -33.43 9.92 12.68
C ALA A 91 -34.02 8.63 12.07
N ILE A 92 -33.39 7.48 12.30
CA ILE A 92 -33.92 6.18 11.88
C ILE A 92 -35.24 5.87 12.59
N ASP A 93 -35.31 6.04 13.93
CA ASP A 93 -36.54 5.83 14.71
C ASP A 93 -37.71 6.68 14.19
N TRP A 94 -37.42 7.87 13.66
CA TRP A 94 -38.41 8.80 13.08
C TRP A 94 -38.73 8.53 11.60
N GLY A 95 -38.25 7.43 11.04
CA GLY A 95 -38.50 7.06 9.63
C GLY A 95 -37.62 7.81 8.61
N LEU A 96 -36.56 8.49 9.06
CA LEU A 96 -35.63 9.25 8.20
C LEU A 96 -34.42 8.41 7.75
N GLY A 97 -34.57 7.08 7.66
CA GLY A 97 -33.48 6.16 7.29
C GLY A 97 -32.86 6.50 5.93
N SER A 98 -33.66 6.89 4.94
CA SER A 98 -33.16 7.26 3.61
C SER A 98 -32.28 8.52 3.61
N GLN A 99 -32.56 9.47 4.51
CA GLN A 99 -31.80 10.70 4.67
C GLN A 99 -30.46 10.41 5.37
N VAL A 100 -30.48 9.51 6.35
CA VAL A 100 -29.29 8.99 7.02
C VAL A 100 -28.36 8.30 6.01
N GLU A 101 -28.90 7.43 5.14
CA GLU A 101 -28.11 6.75 4.11
C GLU A 101 -27.52 7.73 3.08
N LYS A 102 -28.29 8.71 2.62
CA LYS A 102 -27.82 9.77 1.72
C LYS A 102 -26.72 10.61 2.37
N PHE A 103 -26.85 10.93 3.65
CA PHE A 103 -25.83 11.65 4.40
C PHE A 103 -24.52 10.86 4.44
N GLU A 104 -24.58 9.58 4.82
CA GLU A 104 -23.40 8.70 4.88
C GLU A 104 -22.72 8.57 3.51
N THR A 105 -23.53 8.36 2.48
CA THR A 105 -23.07 8.31 1.09
C THR A 105 -22.31 9.59 0.74
N THR A 106 -22.85 10.76 1.11
CA THR A 106 -22.22 12.06 0.82
C THR A 106 -20.86 12.19 1.49
N LEU A 107 -20.72 11.82 2.77
CA LEU A 107 -19.43 11.88 3.46
C LEU A 107 -18.38 11.01 2.75
N ASN A 108 -18.77 9.80 2.35
CA ASN A 108 -17.90 8.89 1.62
C ASN A 108 -17.55 9.42 0.21
N ARG A 109 -18.52 10.00 -0.52
CA ARG A 109 -18.24 10.66 -1.81
C ARG A 109 -17.29 11.84 -1.68
N ALA A 110 -17.40 12.61 -0.60
CA ALA A 110 -16.50 13.72 -0.32
C ALA A 110 -15.06 13.24 -0.06
N ALA A 111 -14.89 12.12 0.64
CA ALA A 111 -13.58 11.47 0.79
C ALA A 111 -13.02 10.96 -0.55
N GLU A 112 -13.84 10.29 -1.36
CA GLU A 112 -13.47 9.81 -2.71
C GLU A 112 -12.98 10.97 -3.58
N GLU A 113 -13.74 12.09 -3.61
CA GLU A 113 -13.36 13.27 -4.38
C GLU A 113 -12.05 13.90 -3.89
N ALA A 114 -11.87 14.03 -2.57
CA ALA A 114 -10.68 14.62 -2.00
C ALA A 114 -9.41 13.82 -2.30
N THR A 115 -9.47 12.49 -2.25
CA THR A 115 -8.28 11.64 -2.49
C THR A 115 -7.74 11.70 -3.91
N LYS A 116 -8.50 12.23 -4.88
CA LYS A 116 -8.00 12.50 -6.26
C LYS A 116 -6.79 13.43 -6.27
N GLU A 117 -6.68 14.32 -5.29
CA GLU A 117 -5.60 15.31 -5.20
C GLU A 117 -4.28 14.74 -4.63
N ALA A 118 -4.29 13.51 -4.12
CA ALA A 118 -3.16 12.97 -3.37
C ALA A 118 -1.95 12.58 -4.22
N LEU A 119 -2.17 12.11 -5.45
CA LEU A 119 -1.12 11.54 -6.30
C LEU A 119 0.05 12.50 -6.55
N PRO A 120 -0.14 13.79 -6.95
CA PRO A 120 0.98 14.70 -7.13
C PRO A 120 1.74 14.99 -5.83
N ILE A 121 1.05 15.03 -4.68
CA ILE A 121 1.66 15.29 -3.37
C ILE A 121 2.58 14.14 -2.96
N PHE A 122 2.12 12.89 -3.14
CA PHE A 122 2.96 11.73 -2.87
C PHE A 122 4.15 11.63 -3.83
N LYS A 123 3.94 11.88 -5.12
CA LYS A 123 5.03 11.88 -6.11
C LYS A 123 6.12 12.89 -5.75
N ASP A 124 5.73 14.10 -5.36
CA ASP A 124 6.67 15.13 -4.90
C ASP A 124 7.50 14.65 -3.69
N ALA A 125 6.86 14.05 -2.68
CA ALA A 125 7.57 13.51 -1.51
C ALA A 125 8.54 12.36 -1.87
N ILE A 126 8.14 11.46 -2.77
CA ILE A 126 8.99 10.35 -3.22
C ILE A 126 10.19 10.86 -4.04
N LEU A 127 9.97 11.86 -4.90
CA LEU A 127 11.04 12.46 -5.70
C LEU A 127 12.08 13.14 -4.80
N ASN A 128 11.62 13.87 -3.79
CA ASN A 128 12.48 14.59 -2.83
C ASN A 128 13.02 13.72 -1.68
N MET A 129 12.69 12.42 -1.65
CA MET A 129 13.21 11.47 -0.67
C MET A 129 14.74 11.38 -0.75
N SER A 130 15.41 11.51 0.40
CA SER A 130 16.87 11.38 0.49
C SER A 130 17.32 9.92 0.40
N ILE A 131 18.62 9.70 0.20
CA ILE A 131 19.21 8.37 0.23
C ILE A 131 19.02 7.73 1.62
N SER A 132 19.19 8.53 2.69
CA SER A 132 19.03 8.06 4.07
C SER A 132 17.59 7.63 4.36
N ASP A 133 16.60 8.39 3.88
CA ASP A 133 15.18 8.03 4.00
C ASP A 133 14.89 6.71 3.29
N GLY A 134 15.42 6.53 2.08
CA GLY A 134 15.22 5.31 1.33
C GLY A 134 15.78 4.07 2.05
N PHE A 135 16.98 4.15 2.64
CA PHE A 135 17.50 3.05 3.46
C PHE A 135 16.71 2.84 4.75
N SER A 136 16.23 3.92 5.37
CA SER A 136 15.37 3.84 6.58
C SER A 136 14.05 3.13 6.26
N ILE A 137 13.46 3.41 5.10
CA ILE A 137 12.27 2.73 4.62
C ILE A 137 12.57 1.26 4.32
N LEU A 138 13.64 0.98 3.57
CA LEU A 138 14.00 -0.39 3.20
C LEU A 138 14.14 -1.29 4.44
N ASN A 139 14.86 -0.79 5.45
CA ASN A 139 15.17 -1.53 6.67
C ASN A 139 14.10 -1.41 7.78
N GLY A 140 13.14 -0.49 7.63
CA GLY A 140 12.16 -0.15 8.68
C GLY A 140 10.96 -1.10 8.82
N GLY A 141 10.90 -2.17 8.02
CA GLY A 141 9.82 -3.16 8.07
C GLY A 141 8.46 -2.63 7.60
N ASP A 142 7.39 -3.31 8.02
CA ASP A 142 6.01 -2.98 7.64
C ASP A 142 5.66 -1.51 7.95
N GLY A 143 4.98 -0.87 7.00
CA GLY A 143 4.52 0.52 7.09
C GLY A 143 5.61 1.60 7.13
N ALA A 144 6.89 1.27 6.91
CA ALA A 144 7.98 2.26 7.01
C ALA A 144 7.85 3.38 5.97
N ALA A 145 7.46 3.03 4.75
CA ALA A 145 7.24 4.04 3.73
C ALA A 145 5.97 4.85 3.97
N THR A 146 4.93 4.20 4.49
CA THR A 146 3.69 4.86 4.89
C THR A 146 3.97 5.91 5.96
N ARG A 147 4.78 5.59 6.97
CA ARG A 147 5.20 6.56 8.01
C ARG A 147 5.96 7.74 7.39
N PHE A 148 6.94 7.47 6.54
CA PHE A 148 7.64 8.52 5.81
C PHE A 148 6.68 9.44 5.03
N LEU A 149 5.73 8.86 4.28
CA LEU A 149 4.76 9.63 3.52
C LEU A 149 3.83 10.43 4.46
N LYS A 150 3.35 9.85 5.57
CA LYS A 150 2.54 10.56 6.57
C LYS A 150 3.26 11.81 7.06
N ASP A 151 4.52 11.66 7.48
CA ASP A 151 5.30 12.75 8.05
C ASP A 151 5.57 13.86 7.04
N ASN A 152 5.75 13.51 5.76
CA ASN A 152 6.14 14.46 4.72
C ASN A 152 4.98 15.04 3.90
N THR A 153 3.75 14.50 4.03
CA THR A 153 2.63 14.89 3.16
C THR A 153 1.34 15.27 3.86
N THR A 154 1.14 14.90 5.14
CA THR A 154 -0.16 15.13 5.81
C THR A 154 -0.63 16.58 5.76
N SER A 155 0.24 17.55 6.01
CA SER A 155 -0.12 18.98 5.95
C SER A 155 -0.56 19.42 4.54
N LYS A 156 0.18 18.98 3.51
CA LYS A 156 -0.15 19.23 2.10
C LYS A 156 -1.48 18.57 1.71
N LEU A 157 -1.72 17.34 2.18
CA LEU A 157 -2.98 16.62 1.97
C LEU A 157 -4.15 17.34 2.64
N VAL A 158 -4.03 17.79 3.88
CA VAL A 158 -5.07 18.59 4.56
C VAL A 158 -5.39 19.85 3.75
N ALA A 159 -4.36 20.58 3.30
CA ALA A 159 -4.55 21.80 2.52
C ALA A 159 -5.25 21.54 1.16
N ALA A 160 -4.93 20.43 0.50
CA ALA A 160 -5.53 20.06 -0.78
C ALA A 160 -6.94 19.46 -0.63
N PHE A 161 -7.18 18.65 0.40
CA PHE A 161 -8.43 17.92 0.60
C PHE A 161 -9.55 18.80 1.14
N SER A 162 -9.23 19.67 2.11
CA SER A 162 -10.22 20.51 2.79
C SER A 162 -11.17 21.27 1.83
N PRO A 163 -10.68 21.97 0.79
CA PRO A 163 -11.58 22.65 -0.15
C PRO A 163 -12.43 21.66 -0.97
N LYS A 164 -11.90 20.49 -1.35
CA LYS A 164 -12.64 19.47 -2.13
C LYS A 164 -13.74 18.82 -1.31
N VAL A 165 -13.45 18.53 -0.05
CA VAL A 165 -14.43 18.04 0.93
C VAL A 165 -15.54 19.07 1.12
N LYS A 166 -15.18 20.34 1.35
CA LYS A 166 -16.14 21.42 1.52
C LYS A 166 -17.05 21.57 0.30
N ASP A 167 -16.48 21.54 -0.90
CA ASP A 167 -17.23 21.63 -2.15
C ASP A 167 -18.17 20.43 -2.33
N ALA A 168 -17.69 19.21 -2.05
CA ALA A 168 -18.50 17.99 -2.15
C ALA A 168 -19.67 17.99 -1.16
N ILE A 169 -19.44 18.37 0.10
CA ILE A 169 -20.48 18.51 1.13
C ILE A 169 -21.49 19.59 0.73
N SER A 170 -21.02 20.73 0.21
CA SER A 170 -21.88 21.84 -0.19
C SER A 170 -22.75 21.51 -1.42
N LYS A 171 -22.19 20.78 -2.40
CA LYS A 171 -22.90 20.37 -3.63
C LYS A 171 -24.10 19.47 -3.36
N VAL A 172 -24.01 18.60 -2.36
CA VAL A 172 -25.10 17.65 -2.05
C VAL A 172 -26.19 18.29 -1.17
N LYS A 173 -26.13 19.62 -0.96
CA LYS A 173 -27.06 20.35 -0.08
C LYS A 173 -27.17 19.64 1.28
N LEU A 174 -26.04 19.14 1.79
CA LEU A 174 -26.03 18.35 3.00
C LEU A 174 -26.61 19.15 4.17
N THR A 175 -26.43 20.47 4.18
CA THR A 175 -27.07 21.41 5.09
C THR A 175 -28.59 21.39 5.05
N GLU A 176 -29.23 21.10 3.92
CA GLU A 176 -30.70 20.97 3.84
C GLU A 176 -31.22 19.72 4.57
N TYR A 177 -30.42 18.65 4.64
CA TYR A 177 -30.82 17.40 5.29
C TYR A 177 -30.27 17.26 6.71
N TRP A 178 -29.07 17.76 6.94
CA TRP A 178 -28.34 17.66 8.21
C TRP A 178 -28.73 18.74 9.20
N ASN A 179 -28.95 19.99 8.76
CA ASN A 179 -29.33 21.06 9.68
C ASN A 179 -30.65 20.75 10.38
N PRO A 180 -31.73 20.29 9.71
CA PRO A 180 -32.97 19.95 10.40
C PRO A 180 -32.78 18.83 11.43
N ILE A 181 -31.93 17.86 11.14
CA ILE A 181 -31.63 16.72 12.00
C ILE A 181 -30.85 17.18 13.26
N ILE A 182 -29.76 17.94 13.09
CA ILE A 182 -29.01 18.52 14.21
C ILE A 182 -29.86 19.52 14.99
N THR A 183 -30.61 20.40 14.32
CA THR A 183 -31.47 21.39 14.99
C THR A 183 -32.51 20.69 15.83
N LYS A 184 -33.23 19.68 15.30
CA LYS A 184 -34.24 18.95 16.06
C LYS A 184 -33.64 18.20 17.24
N TYR A 185 -32.47 17.59 17.08
CA TYR A 185 -31.74 16.97 18.19
C TYR A 185 -31.32 17.99 19.24
N ASN A 186 -30.61 19.05 18.85
CA ASN A 186 -30.13 20.10 19.77
C ASN A 186 -31.28 20.82 20.48
N SER A 187 -32.44 20.98 19.82
CA SER A 187 -33.67 21.48 20.45
C SER A 187 -34.20 20.49 21.49
N ALA A 188 -34.30 19.20 21.17
CA ALA A 188 -34.74 18.18 22.13
C ALA A 188 -33.78 18.05 23.33
N MET A 189 -32.46 18.14 23.10
CA MET A 189 -31.45 18.14 24.16
C MET A 189 -31.54 19.40 25.02
N SER A 190 -31.84 20.56 24.42
CA SER A 190 -32.08 21.80 25.17
C SER A 190 -33.30 21.72 26.11
N LEU A 191 -34.29 20.87 25.81
CA LEU A 191 -35.46 20.64 26.65
C LEU A 191 -35.22 19.60 27.74
N THR A 192 -34.27 18.69 27.53
CA THR A 192 -33.98 17.56 28.43
C THR A 192 -32.71 17.73 29.26
N GLY A 193 -31.98 18.84 29.06
CA GLY A 193 -30.71 19.14 29.75
C GLY A 193 -29.49 18.40 29.19
N GLY A 194 -29.59 17.87 27.97
CA GLY A 194 -28.54 17.10 27.32
C GLY A 194 -27.53 17.92 26.51
N GLU A 195 -26.42 17.30 26.12
CA GLU A 195 -25.34 17.92 25.35
C GLU A 195 -25.72 18.17 23.88
N LYS A 196 -25.42 19.39 23.39
CA LYS A 196 -25.60 19.80 21.99
C LYS A 196 -24.39 19.39 21.16
N ILE A 197 -24.63 19.03 19.91
CA ILE A 197 -23.55 18.65 18.99
C ILE A 197 -23.53 19.56 17.76
N ASN A 198 -22.33 19.84 17.25
CA ASN A 198 -22.11 20.41 15.93
C ASN A 198 -20.75 19.92 15.40
N PRO A 199 -20.69 18.72 14.81
CA PRO A 199 -19.44 18.20 14.28
C PRO A 199 -18.98 19.06 13.10
N ASP A 200 -17.72 19.49 13.09
CA ASP A 200 -17.10 20.03 11.88
C ASP A 200 -16.94 18.88 10.87
N LEU A 201 -17.95 18.72 10.01
CA LEU A 201 -17.98 17.67 9.02
C LEU A 201 -16.85 17.82 7.99
N ASN A 202 -16.40 19.05 7.70
CA ASN A 202 -15.33 19.26 6.74
C ASN A 202 -14.02 18.73 7.31
N GLN A 203 -13.72 19.08 8.56
CA GLN A 203 -12.55 18.58 9.26
C GLN A 203 -12.61 17.06 9.42
N TYR A 204 -13.74 16.53 9.92
CA TYR A 204 -13.93 15.10 10.12
C TYR A 204 -13.71 14.30 8.83
N VAL A 205 -14.37 14.68 7.73
CA VAL A 205 -14.22 13.97 6.45
C VAL A 205 -12.80 14.10 5.91
N THR A 206 -12.16 15.27 6.05
CA THR A 206 -10.77 15.48 5.61
C THR A 206 -9.81 14.55 6.34
N GLU A 207 -9.87 14.52 7.67
CA GLU A 207 -9.01 13.68 8.50
C GLU A 207 -9.25 12.19 8.22
N ARG A 208 -10.52 11.78 8.08
CA ARG A 208 -10.88 10.39 7.78
C ARG A 208 -10.48 9.98 6.37
N ALA A 209 -10.59 10.86 5.37
CA ALA A 209 -10.12 10.61 4.02
C ALA A 209 -8.60 10.39 3.97
N ILE A 210 -7.84 11.24 4.68
CA ILE A 210 -6.38 11.09 4.79
C ILE A 210 -6.02 9.79 5.52
N SER A 211 -6.68 9.51 6.65
CA SER A 211 -6.47 8.29 7.42
C SER A 211 -6.75 7.03 6.60
N GLY A 212 -7.88 6.98 5.90
CA GLY A 212 -8.26 5.86 5.03
C GLY A 212 -7.31 5.69 3.84
N LEU A 213 -6.91 6.80 3.22
CA LEU A 213 -5.90 6.77 2.16
C LEU A 213 -4.59 6.14 2.64
N PHE A 214 -4.07 6.58 3.79
CA PHE A 214 -2.85 6.00 4.34
C PHE A 214 -3.00 4.54 4.76
N GLN A 215 -4.18 4.12 5.21
CA GLN A 215 -4.45 2.72 5.50
C GLN A 215 -4.35 1.85 4.24
N MET A 216 -4.79 2.37 3.09
CA MET A 216 -4.63 1.66 1.80
C MET A 216 -3.18 1.68 1.31
N VAL A 217 -2.47 2.80 1.49
CA VAL A 217 -1.02 2.88 1.20
C VAL A 217 -0.24 1.86 2.02
N GLU A 218 -0.54 1.73 3.31
CA GLU A 218 0.12 0.76 4.19
C GLU A 218 -0.18 -0.68 3.79
N LYS A 219 -1.44 -0.96 3.41
CA LYS A 219 -1.85 -2.27 2.91
C LYS A 219 -1.07 -2.64 1.64
N GLU A 220 -0.91 -1.71 0.71
CA GLU A 220 -0.20 -1.94 -0.54
C GLU A 220 1.32 -2.03 -0.32
N GLU A 221 1.91 -1.20 0.55
CA GLU A 221 3.31 -1.31 0.96
C GLU A 221 3.60 -2.70 1.53
N ASN A 222 2.79 -3.13 2.50
CA ASN A 222 2.99 -4.41 3.18
C ASN A 222 2.79 -5.59 2.21
N LYS A 223 1.90 -5.46 1.23
CA LYS A 223 1.73 -6.42 0.14
C LYS A 223 3.01 -6.53 -0.70
N ILE A 224 3.56 -5.41 -1.18
CA ILE A 224 4.81 -5.39 -1.97
C ILE A 224 5.99 -5.99 -1.18
N ARG A 225 6.06 -5.74 0.13
CA ARG A 225 7.08 -6.32 1.01
C ARG A 225 6.95 -7.83 1.13
N LYS A 226 5.74 -8.36 1.32
CA LYS A 226 5.50 -9.77 1.69
C LYS A 226 5.33 -10.69 0.49
N ASP A 227 4.74 -10.20 -0.58
CA ASP A 227 4.38 -10.98 -1.76
C ASP A 227 5.32 -10.70 -2.94
N PRO A 228 6.20 -11.65 -3.33
CA PRO A 228 7.03 -11.51 -4.51
C PRO A 228 6.23 -11.25 -5.80
N ALA A 229 5.00 -11.75 -5.92
CA ALA A 229 4.16 -11.51 -7.11
C ALA A 229 3.70 -10.06 -7.21
N ALA A 230 3.66 -9.32 -6.09
CA ALA A 230 3.39 -7.90 -6.07
C ALA A 230 4.60 -7.04 -6.49
N ARG A 231 5.79 -7.64 -6.63
CA ARG A 231 7.04 -6.98 -7.07
C ARG A 231 7.15 -7.06 -8.60
N VAL A 232 6.24 -6.37 -9.27
CA VAL A 232 5.99 -6.46 -10.72
C VAL A 232 7.16 -6.04 -11.62
N THR A 233 8.27 -5.53 -11.05
CA THR A 233 9.49 -5.22 -11.79
C THR A 233 10.70 -5.95 -11.22
N ASP A 234 11.66 -6.24 -12.09
CA ASP A 234 12.92 -6.87 -11.69
C ASP A 234 13.65 -6.07 -10.61
N LEU A 235 13.52 -4.75 -10.68
CA LEU A 235 14.15 -3.85 -9.72
C LEU A 235 13.49 -3.97 -8.33
N LEU A 236 12.16 -4.06 -8.25
CA LEU A 236 11.44 -4.33 -7.01
C LEU A 236 11.83 -5.68 -6.41
N SER A 237 11.90 -6.70 -7.25
CA SER A 237 12.29 -8.05 -6.84
C SER A 237 13.70 -8.09 -6.27
N LYS A 238 14.64 -7.36 -6.87
CA LYS A 238 16.02 -7.21 -6.38
C LYS A 238 16.08 -6.44 -5.05
N VAL A 239 15.39 -5.30 -4.95
CA VAL A 239 15.44 -4.44 -3.75
C VAL A 239 14.85 -5.16 -2.53
N PHE A 240 13.62 -5.68 -2.63
CA PHE A 240 12.97 -6.36 -1.51
C PHE A 240 13.37 -7.84 -1.37
N GLY A 241 14.11 -8.40 -2.33
CA GLY A 241 14.70 -9.74 -2.25
C GLY A 241 16.05 -9.77 -1.54
N SER A 242 16.76 -8.63 -1.47
CA SER A 242 18.06 -8.52 -0.80
C SER A 242 17.96 -8.26 0.71
N VAL A 243 16.79 -7.85 1.21
CA VAL A 243 16.51 -7.68 2.64
C VAL A 243 16.32 -9.07 3.26
N LYS A 244 17.22 -9.48 4.17
CA LYS A 244 17.08 -10.74 4.93
C LYS A 244 15.78 -10.70 5.74
N LYS A 245 15.00 -11.79 5.68
CA LYS A 245 13.82 -12.02 6.53
C LYS A 245 14.20 -12.15 7.99
#